data_AF-A0A6P0VIE5-F1
#
_entry.id   AF-A0A6P0VIE5-F1
#
_cell.length_a   1.000
_cell.length_b   1.000
_cell.length_c   1.000
_cell.angle_alpha   90.00
_cell.angle_beta   90.00
_cell.angle_gamma   90.00
#
_symmetry.space_group_name_H-M   'P 1'
#
loop_
_entity.id
_entity.type
_entity.pdbx_description
1 polymer ?
#
loop_
_entity_poly.entity_id
_entity_poly.type
_entity_poly.pdbx_seq_one_letter_code
_entity_poly.pdbx_strand_id
1 'polypeptide(L)'
;MAQYPVIVPVYQYHAEDPWRYQYSISPDIGSGWMRDGIGFFALGKDEVGVVPIYGYHAENPWRYQYSTDPNIGSGWVKEGIAFYAFPNPGTYTIPVYGYHAKDPWRYQYSTDPNIGSGWINDGIAFHTFAAIPG
;
A
#
# COMPACT_ATOMS: atom_id res chain seq x y z
N MET A 1 14.93 3.72 -27.17
CA MET A 1 13.76 4.49 -26.68
C MET A 1 13.64 4.18 -25.20
N ALA A 2 13.72 5.19 -24.32
CA ALA A 2 13.53 4.96 -22.89
C ALA A 2 12.08 4.57 -22.66
N GLN A 3 11.85 3.35 -22.19
CA GLN A 3 10.54 2.90 -21.79
C GLN A 3 10.21 3.66 -20.50
N TYR A 4 9.21 4.54 -20.53
CA TYR A 4 8.73 5.19 -19.32
C TYR A 4 8.40 4.11 -18.27
N PRO A 5 8.67 4.35 -16.98
CA PRO A 5 8.25 3.43 -15.94
C PRO A 5 6.74 3.18 -16.09
N VAL A 6 6.33 1.92 -15.97
CA VAL A 6 4.90 1.57 -16.04
C VAL A 6 4.28 2.00 -14.73
N ILE A 7 3.84 3.25 -14.69
CA ILE A 7 3.13 3.83 -13.56
C ILE A 7 1.71 3.27 -13.59
N VAL A 8 1.31 2.64 -12.50
CA VAL A 8 0.02 1.98 -12.35
C VAL A 8 -0.73 2.57 -11.17
N PRO A 9 -2.07 2.64 -11.23
CA PRO A 9 -2.86 2.95 -10.05
C PRO A 9 -2.74 1.81 -9.04
N VAL A 10 -2.60 2.17 -7.76
CA VAL A 10 -2.83 1.27 -6.63
C VAL A 10 -4.19 1.62 -6.07
N TYR A 11 -5.13 0.70 -6.23
CA TYR A 11 -6.48 0.85 -5.73
C TYR A 11 -6.54 0.48 -4.25
N GLN A 12 -7.26 1.29 -3.47
CA GLN A 12 -7.65 0.93 -2.12
C GLN A 12 -8.96 0.15 -2.18
N TYR A 13 -9.02 -0.92 -1.39
CA TYR A 13 -10.21 -1.69 -1.12
C TYR A 13 -10.45 -1.77 0.37
N HIS A 14 -11.71 -1.86 0.76
CA HIS A 14 -12.09 -2.26 2.10
C HIS A 14 -13.05 -3.45 2.05
N ALA A 15 -13.08 -4.20 3.14
CA ALA A 15 -14.07 -5.22 3.40
C ALA A 15 -14.63 -5.00 4.80
N GLU A 16 -15.93 -5.23 4.95
CA GLU A 16 -16.63 -5.22 6.22
C GLU A 16 -16.59 -6.64 6.84
N ASP A 17 -16.84 -6.73 8.14
CA ASP A 17 -16.97 -8.00 8.90
C ASP A 17 -15.85 -9.05 8.65
N PRO A 18 -14.60 -8.83 9.12
CA PRO A 18 -14.16 -7.67 9.90
C PRO A 18 -13.66 -6.50 9.05
N TRP A 19 -13.77 -5.28 9.56
CA TRP A 19 -13.27 -4.09 8.88
C TRP A 19 -11.75 -4.16 8.61
N ARG A 20 -11.36 -4.15 7.33
CA ARG A 20 -9.97 -4.29 6.87
C ARG A 20 -9.76 -3.62 5.52
N TYR A 21 -8.53 -3.24 5.22
CA TYR A 21 -8.14 -2.64 3.94
C TYR A 21 -7.15 -3.53 3.18
N GLN A 22 -7.16 -3.42 1.85
CA GLN A 22 -6.16 -4.02 0.96
C GLN A 22 -5.84 -3.03 -0.18
N TYR A 23 -4.63 -3.12 -0.70
CA TYR A 23 -4.09 -2.30 -1.78
C TYR A 23 -3.61 -3.20 -2.92
N SER A 24 -4.06 -2.92 -4.14
CA SER A 24 -3.73 -3.76 -5.30
C SER A 24 -3.66 -2.94 -6.58
N ILE A 25 -2.81 -3.36 -7.50
CA ILE A 25 -2.78 -2.84 -8.87
C ILE A 25 -3.88 -3.46 -9.76
N SER A 26 -4.50 -4.56 -9.30
CA SER A 26 -5.65 -5.16 -9.98
C SER A 26 -6.90 -4.33 -9.68
N PRO A 27 -7.71 -3.96 -10.70
CA PRO A 27 -8.95 -3.23 -10.49
C PRO A 27 -10.09 -4.09 -9.90
N ASP A 28 -9.90 -5.41 -9.81
CA ASP A 28 -10.80 -6.39 -9.20
C ASP A 28 -9.97 -7.42 -8.42
N ILE A 29 -10.30 -7.61 -7.15
CA ILE A 29 -9.63 -8.56 -6.24
C ILE A 29 -10.60 -9.62 -5.67
N GLY A 30 -11.76 -9.75 -6.31
CA GLY A 30 -12.76 -10.77 -5.99
C GLY A 30 -13.86 -10.31 -5.05
N SER A 31 -14.81 -11.22 -4.82
CA SER A 31 -16.00 -10.99 -4.00
C SER A 31 -15.64 -10.72 -2.55
N GLY A 32 -16.32 -9.74 -1.93
CA GLY A 32 -16.13 -9.36 -0.52
C GLY A 32 -15.27 -8.12 -0.31
N TRP A 33 -14.70 -7.56 -1.40
CA TRP A 33 -13.97 -6.30 -1.37
C TRP A 33 -14.73 -5.21 -2.10
N MET A 34 -14.82 -4.04 -1.47
CA MET A 34 -15.39 -2.82 -2.03
C MET A 34 -14.23 -1.90 -2.43
N ARG A 35 -14.24 -1.43 -3.68
CA ARG A 35 -13.20 -0.54 -4.19
C ARG A 35 -13.48 0.91 -3.80
N ASP A 36 -12.58 1.52 -3.05
CA ASP A 36 -12.68 2.92 -2.61
C ASP A 36 -12.22 3.90 -3.68
N GLY A 37 -11.36 3.43 -4.61
CA GLY A 37 -10.79 4.23 -5.67
C GLY A 37 -9.28 4.09 -5.72
N ILE A 38 -8.62 5.04 -6.38
CA ILE A 38 -7.15 5.10 -6.44
C ILE A 38 -6.67 5.70 -5.13
N GLY A 39 -5.87 4.95 -4.37
CA GLY A 39 -5.22 5.48 -3.17
C GLY A 39 -3.97 6.28 -3.54
N PHE A 40 -3.16 5.75 -4.45
CA PHE A 40 -1.96 6.40 -4.99
C PHE A 40 -1.53 5.70 -6.29
N PHE A 41 -0.57 6.28 -7.00
CA PHE A 41 0.10 5.61 -8.12
C PHE A 41 1.36 4.92 -7.62
N ALA A 42 1.88 3.89 -8.30
CA ALA A 42 3.13 3.21 -8.00
C ALA A 42 3.77 2.65 -9.29
N LEU A 43 4.91 1.97 -9.20
CA LEU A 43 5.49 1.27 -10.35
C LEU A 43 5.01 -0.18 -10.38
N GLY A 44 4.58 -0.63 -11.56
CA GLY A 44 4.14 -2.01 -11.80
C GLY A 44 5.28 -3.00 -12.06
N LYS A 45 6.52 -2.53 -12.17
CA LYS A 45 7.72 -3.36 -12.39
C LYS A 45 8.93 -2.80 -11.67
N ASP A 46 9.92 -3.67 -11.50
CA ASP A 46 11.24 -3.32 -10.98
C ASP A 46 11.94 -2.35 -11.94
N GLU A 47 12.50 -1.28 -11.37
CA GLU A 47 13.19 -0.19 -12.07
C GLU A 47 14.32 0.34 -11.19
N VAL A 48 15.24 1.12 -11.77
CA VAL A 48 16.34 1.70 -11.01
C VAL A 48 15.82 2.66 -9.92
N GLY A 49 16.24 2.43 -8.68
CA GLY A 49 15.94 3.31 -7.54
C GLY A 49 14.62 3.04 -6.83
N VAL A 50 13.88 1.99 -7.22
CA VAL A 50 12.69 1.52 -6.50
C VAL A 50 12.98 0.22 -5.77
N VAL A 51 12.11 -0.12 -4.83
CA VAL A 51 12.14 -1.38 -4.06
C VAL A 51 10.76 -2.04 -4.13
N PRO A 52 10.70 -3.38 -4.02
CA PRO A 52 9.42 -4.06 -3.91
C PRO A 52 8.71 -3.69 -2.63
N ILE A 53 7.40 -3.50 -2.73
CA ILE A 53 6.47 -3.46 -1.60
C ILE A 53 5.76 -4.79 -1.53
N TYR A 54 6.00 -5.51 -0.45
CA TYR A 54 5.41 -6.82 -0.23
C TYR A 54 4.07 -6.68 0.48
N GLY A 55 3.07 -7.39 -0.01
CA GLY A 55 1.81 -7.59 0.69
C GLY A 55 1.93 -8.70 1.73
N TYR A 56 1.32 -8.49 2.88
CA TYR A 56 1.22 -9.49 3.95
C TYR A 56 -0.20 -9.53 4.49
N HIS A 57 -0.66 -10.72 4.85
CA HIS A 57 -1.87 -10.88 5.65
C HIS A 57 -1.58 -11.59 6.96
N ALA A 58 -2.45 -11.36 7.94
CA ALA A 58 -2.52 -12.15 9.15
C ALA A 58 -3.97 -12.59 9.36
N GLU A 59 -4.13 -13.76 9.94
CA GLU A 59 -5.43 -14.31 10.35
C GLU A 59 -5.62 -14.11 11.86
N ASN A 60 -6.88 -14.06 12.32
CA ASN A 60 -7.25 -13.94 13.73
C ASN A 60 -6.66 -12.71 14.47
N PRO A 61 -7.07 -11.48 14.13
CA PRO A 61 -8.05 -11.11 13.11
C PRO A 61 -7.45 -10.99 11.70
N TRP A 62 -8.32 -11.08 10.70
CA TRP A 62 -7.99 -10.79 9.30
C TRP A 62 -7.56 -9.34 9.13
N ARG A 63 -6.32 -9.14 8.66
CA ARG A 63 -5.73 -7.83 8.41
C ARG A 63 -4.61 -7.93 7.37
N TYR A 64 -4.37 -6.84 6.66
CA TYR A 64 -3.33 -6.76 5.63
C TYR A 64 -2.38 -5.61 5.95
N GLN A 65 -1.11 -5.75 5.58
CA GLN A 65 -0.15 -4.66 5.61
C GLN A 65 0.86 -4.78 4.48
N TYR A 66 1.56 -3.68 4.22
CA TYR A 66 2.49 -3.48 3.12
C TYR A 66 3.82 -2.96 3.65
N SER A 67 4.91 -3.56 3.21
CA SER A 67 6.25 -3.20 3.71
C SER A 67 7.33 -3.41 2.64
N THR A 68 8.39 -2.59 2.72
CA THR A 68 9.65 -2.80 1.99
C THR A 68 10.47 -3.95 2.57
N ASP A 69 10.26 -4.27 3.85
CA ASP A 69 10.93 -5.38 4.52
C ASP A 69 10.37 -6.72 4.01
N PRO A 70 11.20 -7.61 3.43
CA PRO A 70 10.76 -8.93 2.98
C PRO A 70 10.42 -9.91 4.12
N ASN A 71 10.72 -9.58 5.39
CA ASN A 71 10.59 -10.47 6.56
C ASN A 71 10.12 -9.72 7.83
N ILE A 72 8.87 -9.27 7.85
CA ILE A 72 8.27 -8.51 8.95
C ILE A 72 7.94 -9.32 10.24
N GLY A 73 8.44 -10.56 10.36
CA GLY A 73 8.34 -11.38 11.56
C GLY A 73 7.15 -12.35 11.61
N SER A 74 7.03 -13.02 12.76
CA SER A 74 6.05 -14.09 13.00
C SER A 74 4.60 -13.58 13.03
N GLY A 75 3.67 -14.37 12.49
CA GLY A 75 2.24 -14.05 12.48
C GLY A 75 1.76 -13.34 11.20
N TRP A 76 2.66 -13.13 10.24
CA TRP A 76 2.35 -12.60 8.92
C TRP A 76 2.69 -13.61 7.83
N VAL A 77 1.78 -13.78 6.89
CA VAL A 77 1.94 -14.57 5.68
C VAL A 77 2.23 -13.63 4.53
N LYS A 78 3.36 -13.86 3.85
CA LYS A 78 3.78 -13.06 2.70
C LYS A 78 3.00 -13.46 1.46
N GLU A 79 2.37 -12.49 0.81
CA GLU A 79 1.57 -12.69 -0.42
C GLU A 79 2.39 -12.51 -1.70
N GLY A 80 3.59 -11.92 -1.58
CA GLY A 80 4.45 -11.57 -2.71
C GLY A 80 4.58 -10.07 -2.89
N ILE A 81 5.05 -9.65 -4.06
CA ILE A 81 5.22 -8.23 -4.40
C ILE A 81 3.86 -7.69 -4.87
N ALA A 82 3.35 -6.67 -4.18
CA ALA A 82 2.11 -6.00 -4.56
C ALA A 82 2.35 -4.93 -5.63
N PHE A 83 3.43 -4.15 -5.48
CA PHE A 83 3.88 -3.09 -6.38
C PHE A 83 5.32 -2.67 -6.01
N TYR A 84 5.90 -1.72 -6.73
CA TYR A 84 7.22 -1.14 -6.45
C TYR A 84 7.09 0.35 -6.12
N ALA A 85 7.90 0.81 -5.18
CA ALA A 85 7.89 2.19 -4.68
C ALA A 85 9.29 2.70 -4.34
N PHE A 86 9.44 3.99 -4.10
CA PHE A 86 10.72 4.58 -3.72
C PHE A 86 10.94 4.44 -2.20
N PRO A 87 12.09 3.92 -1.75
CA PRO A 87 12.36 3.80 -0.32
C PRO A 87 12.66 5.16 0.34
N ASN A 88 13.09 6.14 -0.45
CA ASN A 88 13.51 7.47 -0.01
C ASN A 88 12.83 8.55 -0.86
N PRO A 89 12.72 9.80 -0.35
CA PRO A 89 12.20 10.90 -1.14
C PRO A 89 13.09 11.18 -2.35
N GLY A 90 12.47 11.40 -3.49
CA GLY A 90 13.08 11.82 -4.74
C GLY A 90 12.25 12.88 -5.47
N THR A 91 12.78 13.37 -6.59
CA THR A 91 12.06 14.35 -7.44
C THR A 91 10.70 13.79 -7.87
N TYR A 92 9.64 14.57 -7.70
CA TYR A 92 8.25 14.21 -8.04
C TYR A 92 7.64 13.05 -7.23
N THR A 93 8.28 12.67 -6.12
CA THR A 93 7.72 11.70 -5.19
C THR A 93 7.00 12.39 -4.03
N ILE A 94 5.98 11.72 -3.48
CA ILE A 94 5.26 12.08 -2.27
C ILE A 94 5.30 10.90 -1.29
N PRO A 95 5.25 11.15 0.03
CA PRO A 95 5.19 10.09 1.01
C PRO A 95 3.83 9.38 0.99
N VAL A 96 3.86 8.08 1.29
CA VAL A 96 2.71 7.28 1.71
C VAL A 96 2.94 6.91 3.17
N TYR A 97 2.02 7.33 4.02
CA TYR A 97 2.05 7.07 5.45
C TYR A 97 1.33 5.76 5.75
N GLY A 98 1.92 4.95 6.62
CA GLY A 98 1.27 3.78 7.20
C GLY A 98 0.49 4.19 8.45
N TYR A 99 -0.67 3.58 8.63
CA TYR A 99 -1.50 3.77 9.80
C TYR A 99 -2.00 2.43 10.33
N HIS A 100 -2.17 2.31 11.64
CA HIS A 100 -2.91 1.21 12.24
C HIS A 100 -3.99 1.68 13.21
N ALA A 101 -5.03 0.86 13.35
CA ALA A 101 -6.02 0.95 14.41
C ALA A 101 -6.07 -0.39 15.15
N LYS A 102 -6.46 -0.39 16.44
CA LYS A 102 -6.47 -1.60 17.28
C LYS A 102 -7.84 -2.25 17.44
N ASP A 103 -8.92 -1.49 17.23
CA ASP A 103 -10.30 -1.96 17.42
C ASP A 103 -11.19 -1.61 16.20
N PRO A 104 -11.48 -2.59 15.31
CA PRO A 104 -10.68 -3.80 15.09
C PRO A 104 -9.25 -3.50 14.62
N TRP A 105 -8.36 -4.48 14.79
CA TRP A 105 -6.97 -4.37 14.33
C TRP A 105 -6.89 -4.34 12.81
N ARG A 106 -6.41 -3.23 12.24
CA ARG A 106 -6.34 -3.00 10.78
C ARG A 106 -5.26 -1.99 10.43
N TYR A 107 -4.80 -2.03 9.18
CA TYR A 107 -3.85 -1.07 8.63
C TYR A 107 -4.46 -0.32 7.45
N GLN A 108 -3.97 0.90 7.21
CA GLN A 108 -4.31 1.73 6.07
C GLN A 108 -3.07 2.49 5.59
N TYR A 109 -3.02 2.79 4.30
CA TYR A 109 -1.93 3.53 3.66
C TYR A 109 -2.51 4.72 2.89
N SER A 110 -2.00 5.91 3.16
CA SER A 110 -2.53 7.15 2.58
C SER A 110 -1.43 8.16 2.31
N THR A 111 -1.63 8.98 1.28
CA THR A 111 -0.80 10.17 1.03
C THR A 111 -1.18 11.35 1.94
N ASP A 112 -2.33 11.27 2.59
CA ASP A 112 -2.76 12.24 3.60
C ASP A 112 -2.03 11.96 4.93
N PRO A 113 -1.29 12.92 5.51
CA PRO A 113 -0.65 12.77 6.82
C PRO A 113 -1.64 12.77 8.01
N ASN A 114 -2.93 12.99 7.80
CA ASN A 114 -3.96 12.95 8.83
C ASN A 114 -5.30 12.39 8.32
N ILE A 115 -5.49 11.08 8.45
CA ILE A 115 -6.72 10.38 8.04
C ILE A 115 -7.82 10.36 9.11
N GLY A 116 -7.70 11.21 10.15
CA GLY A 116 -8.72 11.38 11.17
C GLY A 116 -8.53 10.54 12.44
N SER A 117 -9.51 10.63 13.34
CA SER A 117 -9.47 9.99 14.65
C SER A 117 -9.58 8.47 14.57
N GLY A 118 -8.95 7.78 15.53
CA GLY A 118 -8.95 6.32 15.61
C GLY A 118 -7.79 5.64 14.86
N TRP A 119 -6.99 6.41 14.12
CA TRP A 119 -5.78 5.94 13.45
C TRP A 119 -4.51 6.39 14.18
N ILE A 120 -3.54 5.50 14.30
CA ILE A 120 -2.20 5.77 14.78
C ILE A 120 -1.31 5.86 13.54
N ASN A 121 -0.62 7.00 13.36
CA ASN A 121 0.33 7.20 12.27
C ASN A 121 1.64 6.49 12.60
N ASP A 122 2.03 5.51 11.78
CA ASP A 122 3.25 4.72 11.92
C ASP A 122 4.46 5.37 11.23
N GLY A 123 4.25 6.53 10.60
CA GLY A 123 5.24 7.26 9.82
C GLY A 123 5.17 6.95 8.33
N ILE A 124 6.19 7.40 7.61
CA ILE A 124 6.31 7.17 6.17
C ILE A 124 6.67 5.71 5.93
N ALA A 125 5.80 4.98 5.23
CA ALA A 125 6.04 3.59 4.85
C ALA A 125 6.92 3.49 3.61
N PHE A 126 6.66 4.35 2.61
CA PHE A 126 7.40 4.45 1.36
C PHE A 126 7.04 5.76 0.64
N HIS A 127 7.71 6.06 -0.47
CA HIS A 127 7.41 7.19 -1.34
C HIS A 127 6.91 6.72 -2.70
N THR A 128 6.03 7.50 -3.32
CA THR A 128 5.47 7.18 -4.62
C THR A 128 5.23 8.41 -5.48
N PHE A 129 4.73 8.29 -6.72
CA PHE A 129 4.51 9.45 -7.59
C PHE A 129 3.35 10.33 -7.11
N ALA A 130 3.54 11.65 -7.18
CA ALA A 130 2.52 12.66 -6.83
C ALA A 130 1.30 12.62 -7.77
N ALA A 131 1.55 12.30 -9.02
CA ALA A 131 0.59 12.15 -10.12
C ALA A 131 1.29 11.37 -11.24
N ILE A 132 0.54 10.93 -12.26
CA ILE A 132 1.16 10.49 -13.51
C ILE A 132 1.94 11.70 -14.07
N PRO A 133 3.28 11.63 -14.22
CA PRO A 133 4.04 12.68 -14.89
C PRO A 133 3.48 12.85 -16.30
N GLY A 134 3.07 14.07 -16.63
CA GLY A 134 2.52 14.43 -17.94
C GLY A 134 3.56 14.41 -19.05
#